data_AF-A0AA90ZCD3-F1
#
_entry.id   AF-A0AA90ZCD3-F1
#
_cell.length_a   1.000
_cell.length_b   1.000
_cell.length_c   1.000
_cell.angle_alpha   90.00
_cell.angle_beta   90.00
_cell.angle_gamma   90.00
#
_symmetry.space_group_name_H-M   'P 1'
#
loop_
_entity.id
_entity.type
_entity.pdbx_description
1 polymer ?
#
loop_
_entity_poly.entity_id
_entity_poly.type
_entity_poly.pdbx_seq_one_letter_code
_entity_poly.pdbx_strand_id
1 'polypeptide(L)'
;MSQFQHRWYVTVFFISEVIIISLFEFAYNSVEFFYLYISVTPLIIGVLIYLDRDLMIRLRFNFSPKDIVIIVSVVSGWLYIYAVYGYSLKYVFDTLYYPVMLEEFNFRFLVTNVLGKLIGLPRATVVQAFLYSLLYLSVLYYAPLGYPGIYFYLFPLDNFMMGLFYGALYMLRKSISTPMSLHLSLYLMDVFIPPALAFLPYTLSPV
;
A
#
# COMPACT_ATOMS: atom_id res chain seq x y z
N MET A 1 22.06 17.98 4.92
CA MET A 1 22.07 17.94 3.44
C MET A 1 22.24 19.35 2.93
N SER A 2 23.04 19.56 1.88
CA SER A 2 23.06 20.88 1.24
C SER A 2 21.71 21.18 0.58
N GLN A 3 21.37 22.46 0.38
CA GLN A 3 20.11 22.85 -0.26
C GLN A 3 19.97 22.23 -1.67
N PHE A 4 21.08 22.08 -2.39
CA PHE A 4 21.14 21.42 -3.68
C PHE A 4 20.82 19.92 -3.58
N GLN A 5 21.46 19.20 -2.64
CA GLN A 5 21.19 17.77 -2.42
C GLN A 5 19.71 17.54 -2.06
N HIS A 6 19.11 18.42 -1.27
CA HIS A 6 17.69 18.35 -0.92
C HIS A 6 16.78 18.52 -2.13
N ARG A 7 17.03 19.52 -2.97
CA ARG A 7 16.24 19.72 -4.21
C ARG A 7 16.36 18.52 -5.15
N TRP A 8 17.58 18.03 -5.35
CA TRP A 8 17.84 16.86 -6.20
C TRP A 8 17.10 15.62 -5.70
N TYR A 9 17.18 15.32 -4.40
CA TYR A 9 16.49 14.17 -3.81
C TYR A 9 14.97 14.24 -4.01
N VAL A 10 14.37 15.41 -3.76
CA VAL A 10 12.94 15.61 -3.95
C VAL A 10 12.52 15.41 -5.41
N THR A 11 13.33 15.89 -6.36
CA THR A 11 13.09 15.64 -7.80
C THR A 11 13.14 14.15 -8.13
N VAL A 12 14.17 13.43 -7.66
CA VAL A 12 14.30 11.98 -7.88
C VAL A 12 13.14 11.22 -7.27
N PHE A 13 12.69 11.61 -6.07
CA PHE A 13 11.51 11.05 -5.42
C PHE A 13 10.25 11.19 -6.29
N PHE A 14 9.92 12.40 -6.76
CA PHE A 14 8.72 12.58 -7.59
C PHE A 14 8.79 11.84 -8.93
N ILE A 15 9.95 11.80 -9.58
CA ILE A 15 10.15 11.02 -10.80
C ILE A 15 9.93 9.52 -10.51
N SER A 16 10.45 9.04 -9.38
CA SER A 16 10.32 7.65 -8.98
C SER A 16 8.87 7.26 -8.67
N GLU A 17 8.10 8.13 -8.00
CA GLU A 17 6.66 7.88 -7.77
C GLU A 17 5.88 7.80 -9.09
N VAL A 18 6.19 8.66 -10.07
CA VAL A 18 5.58 8.56 -11.40
C VAL A 18 5.90 7.22 -12.04
N ILE A 19 7.14 6.75 -11.96
CA ILE A 19 7.54 5.44 -12.48
C ILE A 19 6.79 4.30 -11.78
N ILE A 20 6.69 4.34 -10.44
CA ILE A 20 5.97 3.31 -9.67
C ILE A 20 4.49 3.27 -10.06
N ILE A 21 3.84 4.43 -10.15
CA ILE A 21 2.41 4.53 -10.54
C ILE A 21 2.21 4.02 -11.97
N SER A 22 3.07 4.40 -12.92
CA SER A 22 2.99 3.90 -14.30
C SER A 22 3.22 2.38 -14.38
N LEU A 23 4.20 1.85 -13.65
CA LEU A 23 4.43 0.40 -13.61
C LEU A 23 3.21 -0.35 -13.06
N PHE A 24 2.56 0.18 -12.02
CA PHE A 24 1.33 -0.40 -11.47
C PHE A 24 0.19 -0.37 -12.49
N GLU A 25 -0.01 0.75 -13.17
CA GLU A 25 -1.03 0.87 -14.21
C GLU A 25 -0.88 -0.19 -15.31
N PHE A 26 0.35 -0.43 -15.78
CA PHE A 26 0.62 -1.44 -16.80
C PHE A 26 0.62 -2.88 -16.25
N ALA A 27 0.86 -3.07 -14.96
CA ALA A 27 0.84 -4.39 -14.31
C ALA A 27 -0.54 -5.07 -14.41
N TYR A 28 -1.63 -4.29 -14.51
CA TYR A 28 -2.98 -4.84 -14.72
C TYR A 28 -3.19 -5.42 -16.12
N ASN A 29 -2.34 -5.10 -17.10
CA ASN A 29 -2.53 -5.50 -18.50
C ASN A 29 -1.52 -6.51 -19.01
N SER A 30 -0.41 -6.69 -18.30
CA SER A 30 0.70 -7.51 -18.77
C SER A 30 1.41 -8.16 -17.60
N VAL A 31 1.65 -9.46 -17.76
CA VAL A 31 2.41 -10.28 -16.81
C VAL A 31 3.85 -9.80 -16.70
N GLU A 32 4.44 -9.36 -17.81
CA GLU A 32 5.78 -8.76 -17.85
C GLU A 32 5.85 -7.49 -17.02
N PHE A 33 4.86 -6.59 -17.17
CA PHE A 33 4.79 -5.37 -16.37
C PHE A 33 4.49 -5.65 -14.89
N PHE A 34 3.70 -6.68 -14.58
CA PHE A 34 3.52 -7.15 -13.20
C PHE A 34 4.86 -7.58 -12.58
N TYR A 35 5.66 -8.40 -13.26
CA TYR A 35 6.97 -8.81 -12.76
C TYR A 35 7.95 -7.64 -12.67
N LEU A 36 7.90 -6.69 -13.61
CA LEU A 36 8.68 -5.45 -13.52
C LEU A 36 8.27 -4.64 -12.31
N TYR A 37 6.97 -4.44 -12.07
CA TYR A 37 6.46 -3.71 -10.92
C TYR A 37 6.95 -4.32 -9.59
N ILE A 38 6.73 -5.62 -9.38
CA ILE A 38 7.09 -6.25 -8.10
C ILE A 38 8.60 -6.39 -7.88
N SER A 39 9.41 -6.26 -8.94
CA SER A 39 10.88 -6.37 -8.86
C SER A 39 11.57 -5.01 -8.79
N VAL A 40 11.09 -4.02 -9.56
CA VAL A 40 11.71 -2.69 -9.67
C VAL A 40 11.23 -1.76 -8.55
N THR A 41 9.97 -1.83 -8.13
CA THR A 41 9.44 -0.99 -7.05
C THR A 41 10.21 -1.12 -5.73
N PRO A 42 10.52 -2.34 -5.22
CA PRO A 42 11.36 -2.48 -4.03
C PRO A 42 12.75 -1.87 -4.18
N LEU A 43 13.35 -1.96 -5.37
CA LEU A 43 14.67 -1.39 -5.66
C LEU A 43 14.63 0.14 -5.62
N ILE A 44 13.61 0.74 -6.26
CA ILE A 44 13.39 2.20 -6.23
C ILE A 44 13.22 2.67 -4.78
N ILE A 45 12.33 2.03 -4.02
CA ILE A 45 12.09 2.37 -2.61
C ILE A 45 13.39 2.25 -1.80
N GLY A 46 14.13 1.14 -1.97
CA GLY A 46 15.39 0.91 -1.28
C GLY A 46 16.45 1.99 -1.58
N VAL A 47 16.58 2.40 -2.84
CA VAL A 47 17.50 3.47 -3.26
C VAL A 47 17.07 4.81 -2.64
N LEU A 48 15.78 5.16 -2.69
CA LEU A 48 15.28 6.41 -2.12
C LEU A 48 15.45 6.47 -0.60
N ILE A 49 15.27 5.35 0.11
CA ILE A 49 15.55 5.27 1.54
C ILE A 49 17.04 5.43 1.79
N TYR A 50 17.90 4.71 1.05
CA TYR A 50 19.35 4.76 1.21
C TYR A 50 19.94 6.17 1.02
N LEU A 51 19.38 6.95 0.08
CA LEU A 51 19.82 8.31 -0.21
C LEU A 51 19.44 9.33 0.89
N ASP A 52 18.48 9.01 1.77
CA ASP A 52 18.02 9.89 2.84
C ASP A 52 18.35 9.30 4.23
N ARG A 53 19.29 9.93 4.93
CA ARG A 53 19.75 9.47 6.25
C ARG A 53 18.62 9.43 7.29
N ASP A 54 17.67 10.35 7.25
CA ASP A 54 16.58 10.34 8.23
C ASP A 54 15.61 9.19 7.97
N LEU A 55 15.36 8.85 6.69
CA LEU A 55 14.57 7.67 6.34
C LEU A 55 15.27 6.39 6.80
N MET A 56 16.59 6.27 6.57
CA MET A 56 17.37 5.13 7.08
C MET A 56 17.28 4.99 8.60
N ILE A 57 17.34 6.10 9.34
CA ILE A 57 17.18 6.09 10.80
C ILE A 57 15.76 5.66 11.17
N ARG A 58 14.73 6.24 10.54
CA ARG A 58 13.33 5.89 10.80
C ARG A 58 13.03 4.43 10.49
N LEU A 59 13.62 3.86 9.42
CA LEU A 59 13.43 2.47 9.02
C LEU A 59 13.84 1.50 10.14
N ARG A 60 14.93 1.80 10.86
CA ARG A 60 15.39 0.96 11.99
C ARG A 60 14.40 0.87 13.14
N PHE A 61 13.56 1.89 13.29
CA PHE A 61 12.53 1.96 14.33
C PHE A 61 11.13 1.72 13.80
N ASN A 62 10.99 1.41 12.50
CA ASN A 62 9.71 1.19 11.85
C ASN A 62 9.07 -0.15 12.22
N PHE A 63 9.84 -1.06 12.82
CA PHE A 63 9.36 -2.32 13.38
C PHE A 63 9.83 -2.45 14.83
N SER A 64 8.88 -2.68 15.73
CA SER A 64 9.16 -3.10 17.10
C SER A 64 9.12 -4.64 17.20
N PRO A 65 9.76 -5.26 18.20
CA PRO A 65 9.63 -6.71 18.41
C PRO A 65 8.17 -7.17 18.59
N LYS A 66 7.30 -6.31 19.14
CA LYS A 66 5.87 -6.58 19.29
C LYS A 66 5.15 -6.64 17.94
N ASP A 67 5.64 -5.91 16.94
CA ASP A 67 5.08 -5.88 15.60
C ASP A 67 5.28 -7.21 14.86
N ILE A 68 6.39 -7.90 15.13
CA ILE A 68 6.65 -9.23 14.58
C ILE A 68 5.57 -10.20 15.04
N VAL A 69 5.20 -10.16 16.33
CA VAL A 69 4.13 -11.00 16.87
C VAL A 69 2.80 -10.72 16.15
N ILE A 70 2.45 -9.45 15.93
CA ILE A 70 1.20 -9.07 15.24
C ILE A 70 1.19 -9.65 13.82
N ILE A 71 2.25 -9.42 13.03
CA ILE A 71 2.33 -9.88 11.64
C ILE A 71 2.27 -11.41 11.59
N VAL A 72 3.06 -12.10 12.44
CA VAL A 72 3.07 -13.57 12.48
C VAL A 72 1.70 -14.13 12.89
N SER A 73 1.02 -13.53 13.87
CA SER A 73 -0.32 -13.95 14.29
C SER A 73 -1.35 -13.78 13.17
N VAL A 74 -1.32 -12.64 12.47
CA VAL A 74 -2.25 -12.35 11.36
C VAL A 74 -2.01 -13.31 10.19
N VAL A 75 -0.75 -13.49 9.78
CA VAL A 75 -0.40 -14.42 8.69
C VAL A 75 -0.78 -15.84 9.07
N SER A 76 -0.48 -16.29 10.29
CA SER A 76 -0.83 -17.65 10.75
C SER A 76 -2.35 -17.86 10.81
N GLY A 77 -3.10 -16.85 11.27
CA GLY A 77 -4.56 -16.88 11.30
C GLY A 77 -5.16 -17.04 9.90
N TRP A 78 -4.64 -16.28 8.93
CA TRP A 78 -5.11 -16.38 7.54
C TRP A 78 -4.71 -17.68 6.86
N LEU A 79 -3.48 -18.18 7.10
CA LEU A 79 -3.06 -19.49 6.61
C LEU A 79 -3.98 -20.60 7.15
N TYR A 80 -4.36 -20.53 8.43
CA TYR A 80 -5.31 -21.48 9.02
C TYR A 80 -6.68 -21.39 8.35
N ILE A 81 -7.26 -20.20 8.20
CA ILE A 81 -8.56 -20.00 7.56
C ILE A 81 -8.53 -20.54 6.13
N TYR A 82 -7.55 -20.13 5.31
CA TYR A 82 -7.44 -20.60 3.93
C TYR A 82 -7.27 -22.12 3.84
N ALA A 83 -6.49 -22.73 4.76
CA ALA A 83 -6.35 -24.18 4.82
C ALA A 83 -7.67 -24.89 5.13
N VAL A 84 -8.45 -24.39 6.10
CA VAL A 84 -9.74 -24.97 6.49
C VAL A 84 -10.76 -24.91 5.35
N TYR A 85 -10.80 -23.81 4.60
CA TYR A 85 -11.73 -23.64 3.49
C TYR A 85 -11.21 -24.18 2.14
N GLY A 86 -10.00 -24.75 2.10
CA GLY A 86 -9.42 -25.35 0.89
C GLY A 86 -8.96 -24.33 -0.16
N TYR A 87 -8.71 -23.08 0.23
CA TYR A 87 -8.17 -22.05 -0.64
C TYR A 87 -6.64 -22.14 -0.76
N SER A 88 -6.09 -21.53 -1.81
CA SER A 88 -4.64 -21.54 -2.07
C SER A 88 -3.88 -20.75 -1.01
N LEU A 89 -3.02 -21.41 -0.23
CA LEU A 89 -2.13 -20.73 0.73
C LEU A 89 -1.13 -19.78 0.05
N LYS A 90 -0.80 -20.05 -1.22
CA LYS A 90 0.05 -19.17 -2.03
C LYS A 90 -0.55 -17.77 -2.13
N TYR A 91 -1.88 -17.66 -2.20
CA TYR A 91 -2.56 -16.37 -2.28
C TYR A 91 -2.28 -15.49 -1.05
N VAL A 92 -2.22 -16.06 0.16
CA VAL A 92 -1.87 -15.33 1.39
C VAL A 92 -0.48 -14.68 1.28
N PHE A 93 0.50 -15.42 0.75
CA PHE A 93 1.87 -14.92 0.58
C PHE A 93 1.99 -13.93 -0.58
N ASP A 94 1.31 -14.21 -1.69
CA ASP A 94 1.24 -13.29 -2.82
C ASP A 94 0.68 -11.95 -2.35
N THR A 95 -0.50 -11.92 -1.70
CA THR A 95 -1.13 -10.71 -1.14
C THR A 95 -0.26 -10.00 -0.11
N LEU A 96 0.39 -10.74 0.80
CA LEU A 96 1.30 -10.16 1.79
C LEU A 96 2.46 -9.42 1.12
N TYR A 97 3.04 -10.00 0.07
CA TYR A 97 4.12 -9.36 -0.68
C TYR A 97 3.61 -8.21 -1.55
N TYR A 98 2.57 -8.48 -2.34
CA TYR A 98 1.86 -7.56 -3.22
C TYR A 98 0.34 -7.84 -3.19
N PRO A 99 -0.50 -6.89 -2.78
CA PRO A 99 -0.22 -5.45 -2.67
C PRO A 99 0.40 -4.98 -1.33
N VAL A 100 0.26 -5.74 -0.25
CA VAL A 100 0.36 -5.20 1.12
C VAL A 100 1.74 -4.61 1.43
N MET A 101 2.80 -5.41 1.36
CA MET A 101 4.12 -4.94 1.80
C MET A 101 4.62 -3.79 0.92
N LEU A 102 4.52 -3.92 -0.40
CA LEU A 102 5.00 -2.90 -1.32
C LEU A 102 4.27 -1.57 -1.14
N GLU A 103 2.95 -1.59 -1.05
CA GLU A 103 2.15 -0.36 -0.93
C GLU A 103 2.32 0.30 0.44
N GLU A 104 2.39 -0.47 1.53
CA GLU A 104 2.60 0.11 2.85
C GLU A 104 4.00 0.70 3.01
N PHE A 105 5.03 0.05 2.45
CA PHE A 105 6.36 0.66 2.40
C PHE A 105 6.41 1.90 1.52
N ASN A 106 5.73 1.91 0.37
CA ASN A 106 5.71 3.09 -0.48
C ASN A 106 4.91 4.23 0.17
N PHE A 107 3.61 4.04 0.34
CA PHE A 107 2.73 5.13 0.73
C PHE A 107 2.91 5.51 2.20
N ARG A 108 2.92 4.54 3.13
CA ARG A 108 2.88 4.85 4.57
C ARG A 108 4.26 5.19 5.09
N PHE A 109 5.29 4.49 4.64
CA PHE A 109 6.65 4.81 5.04
C PHE A 109 7.30 5.90 4.17
N LEU A 110 7.53 5.64 2.88
CA LEU A 110 8.34 6.52 2.03
C LEU A 110 7.63 7.86 1.76
N VAL A 111 6.48 7.84 1.09
CA VAL A 111 5.73 9.03 0.66
C VAL A 111 5.36 9.91 1.85
N THR A 112 4.76 9.35 2.90
CA THR A 112 4.37 10.13 4.10
C THR A 112 5.57 10.79 4.77
N ASN A 113 6.72 10.11 4.90
CA ASN A 113 7.89 10.72 5.55
C ASN A 113 8.54 11.79 4.66
N VAL A 114 8.68 11.56 3.35
CA VAL A 114 9.28 12.54 2.43
C VAL A 114 8.41 13.79 2.35
N LEU A 115 7.11 13.63 2.06
CA LEU A 115 6.17 14.75 2.05
C LEU A 115 6.05 15.40 3.44
N GLY A 116 6.15 14.62 4.51
CA GLY A 116 6.12 15.12 5.88
C GLY A 116 7.20 16.16 6.18
N LYS A 117 8.38 16.04 5.56
CA LYS A 117 9.46 17.04 5.65
C LYS A 117 9.15 18.33 4.90
N LEU A 118 8.34 18.25 3.84
CA LEU A 118 8.03 19.38 2.95
C LEU A 118 6.81 20.18 3.42
N ILE A 119 5.76 19.48 3.84
CA ILE A 119 4.43 20.08 4.11
C ILE A 119 3.86 19.73 5.50
N GLY A 120 4.58 18.95 6.30
CA GLY A 120 4.14 18.47 7.61
C GLY A 120 3.33 17.17 7.54
N LEU A 121 3.43 16.35 8.59
CA LEU A 121 2.87 14.98 8.62
C LEU A 121 1.35 14.91 8.36
N PRO A 122 0.48 15.73 8.97
CA PRO A 122 -0.97 15.62 8.71
C PRO A 122 -1.32 15.88 7.25
N ARG A 123 -0.70 16.88 6.62
CA ARG A 123 -0.94 17.21 5.21
C ARG A 123 -0.34 16.14 4.29
N ALA A 124 0.85 15.64 4.63
CA ALA A 124 1.48 14.53 3.92
C ALA A 124 0.60 13.29 3.85
N THR A 125 -0.09 12.94 4.95
CA THR A 125 -1.04 11.83 5.00
C THR A 125 -2.23 12.04 4.07
N VAL A 126 -2.79 13.25 4.01
CA VAL A 126 -3.88 13.55 3.07
C VAL A 126 -3.40 13.42 1.62
N VAL A 127 -2.21 13.94 1.29
CA VAL A 127 -1.64 13.84 -0.06
C VAL A 127 -1.30 12.40 -0.42
N GLN A 128 -0.73 11.63 0.51
CA GLN A 128 -0.48 10.19 0.34
C GLN A 128 -1.78 9.43 0.06
N ALA A 129 -2.86 9.73 0.79
CA ALA A 129 -4.15 9.07 0.58
C ALA A 129 -4.72 9.39 -0.80
N PHE A 130 -4.54 10.63 -1.26
CA PHE A 130 -4.93 11.03 -2.60
C PHE A 130 -4.10 10.30 -3.68
N LEU A 131 -2.78 10.21 -3.53
CA LEU A 131 -1.92 9.45 -4.45
C LEU A 131 -2.27 7.96 -4.45
N TYR A 132 -2.62 7.40 -3.30
CA TYR A 132 -3.09 6.01 -3.18
C TYR A 132 -4.39 5.81 -3.97
N SER A 133 -5.37 6.70 -3.83
CA SER A 133 -6.60 6.67 -4.62
C SER A 133 -6.32 6.78 -6.13
N LEU A 134 -5.39 7.65 -6.55
CA LEU A 134 -4.99 7.80 -7.94
C LEU A 134 -4.36 6.52 -8.51
N LEU A 135 -3.49 5.85 -7.75
CA LEU A 135 -2.89 4.57 -8.14
C LEU A 135 -3.97 3.56 -8.55
N TYR A 136 -5.01 3.48 -7.72
CA TYR A 136 -6.12 2.56 -7.87
C TYR A 136 -7.13 2.95 -8.96
N LEU A 137 -7.09 4.18 -9.50
CA LEU A 137 -7.93 4.52 -10.67
C LEU A 137 -7.64 3.62 -11.87
N SER A 138 -6.43 3.08 -11.98
CA SER A 138 -6.08 2.11 -13.04
C SER A 138 -6.97 0.85 -12.98
N VAL A 139 -7.33 0.39 -11.79
CA VAL A 139 -8.22 -0.77 -11.58
C VAL A 139 -9.60 -0.53 -12.17
N LEU A 140 -10.12 0.69 -12.06
CA LEU A 140 -11.42 1.05 -12.64
C LEU A 140 -11.42 0.96 -14.17
N TYR A 141 -10.29 1.25 -14.81
CA TYR A 141 -10.18 1.20 -16.25
C TYR A 141 -10.00 -0.24 -16.77
N TYR A 142 -9.18 -1.05 -16.09
CA TYR A 142 -8.82 -2.40 -16.57
C TYR A 142 -9.67 -3.53 -15.99
N ALA A 143 -10.35 -3.32 -14.86
CA ALA A 143 -11.23 -4.29 -14.21
C ALA A 143 -12.60 -3.68 -13.82
N PRO A 144 -13.38 -3.14 -14.78
CA PRO A 144 -14.61 -2.37 -14.49
C PRO A 144 -15.74 -3.18 -13.85
N LEU A 145 -15.69 -4.53 -13.93
CA LEU A 145 -16.64 -5.43 -13.27
C LEU A 145 -16.18 -5.91 -11.89
N GLY A 146 -14.96 -5.54 -11.47
CA GLY A 146 -14.39 -5.90 -10.17
C GLY A 146 -14.98 -5.13 -8.99
N TYR A 147 -15.79 -4.10 -9.26
CA TYR A 147 -16.52 -3.35 -8.24
C TYR A 147 -18.04 -3.38 -8.54
N PRO A 148 -18.91 -3.51 -7.54
CA PRO A 148 -20.37 -3.50 -7.70
C PRO A 148 -20.84 -2.27 -8.50
N GLY A 149 -21.39 -2.50 -9.70
CA GLY A 149 -21.55 -1.52 -10.77
C GLY A 149 -21.99 -0.10 -10.37
N ILE A 150 -23.09 0.07 -9.61
CA ILE A 150 -23.58 1.42 -9.24
C ILE A 150 -22.68 2.16 -8.24
N TYR A 151 -21.84 1.43 -7.48
CA TYR A 151 -20.91 1.99 -6.52
C TYR A 151 -19.51 2.21 -7.10
N PHE A 152 -19.30 1.91 -8.39
CA PHE A 152 -18.05 2.18 -9.12
C PHE A 152 -17.53 3.60 -8.89
N TYR A 153 -18.43 4.59 -8.80
CA TYR A 153 -18.08 5.98 -8.52
C TYR A 153 -17.57 6.25 -7.09
N LEU A 154 -17.87 5.37 -6.14
CA LEU A 154 -17.37 5.45 -4.75
C LEU A 154 -15.98 4.83 -4.59
N PHE A 155 -15.52 4.00 -5.53
CA PHE A 155 -14.24 3.32 -5.43
C PHE A 155 -13.03 4.25 -5.18
N PRO A 156 -12.88 5.41 -5.86
CA PRO A 156 -11.79 6.33 -5.54
C PRO A 156 -11.92 6.92 -4.14
N LEU A 157 -13.15 7.16 -3.68
CA LEU A 157 -13.42 7.67 -2.34
C LEU A 157 -13.08 6.62 -1.28
N ASP A 158 -13.43 5.36 -1.50
CA ASP A 158 -13.11 4.25 -0.61
C ASP A 158 -11.59 4.08 -0.48
N ASN A 159 -10.87 4.04 -1.60
CA ASN A 159 -9.40 3.99 -1.60
C ASN A 159 -8.79 5.22 -0.91
N PHE A 160 -9.35 6.41 -1.10
CA PHE A 160 -8.89 7.60 -0.39
C PHE A 160 -9.12 7.47 1.13
N MET A 161 -10.28 6.96 1.58
CA MET A 161 -10.57 6.74 3.00
C MET A 161 -9.66 5.67 3.61
N MET A 162 -9.37 4.59 2.89
CA MET A 162 -8.39 3.57 3.28
C MET A 162 -6.97 4.14 3.33
N GLY A 163 -6.64 4.96 2.34
CA GLY A 163 -5.51 5.88 2.31
C GLY A 163 -5.32 6.59 3.65
N LEU A 164 -6.34 7.36 4.04
CA LEU A 164 -6.34 8.17 5.25
C LEU A 164 -6.27 7.31 6.52
N PHE A 165 -7.02 6.22 6.58
CA PHE A 165 -7.09 5.37 7.77
C PHE A 165 -5.73 4.72 8.07
N TYR A 166 -5.14 4.05 7.08
CA TYR A 166 -3.81 3.44 7.23
C TYR A 166 -2.73 4.50 7.48
N GLY A 167 -2.81 5.65 6.82
CA GLY A 167 -1.89 6.76 7.03
C GLY A 167 -1.98 7.34 8.45
N ALA A 168 -3.20 7.49 8.99
CA ALA A 168 -3.42 7.91 10.37
C ALA A 168 -2.88 6.89 11.39
N LEU A 169 -3.09 5.59 11.15
CA LEU A 169 -2.52 4.53 11.98
C LEU A 169 -1.00 4.57 11.98
N TYR A 170 -0.38 4.73 10.80
CA TYR A 170 1.06 4.91 10.68
C TYR A 170 1.53 6.18 11.43
N MET A 171 0.80 7.29 11.31
CA MET A 171 1.15 8.52 12.03
C MET A 171 1.16 8.33 13.55
N LEU A 172 0.20 7.57 14.10
CA LEU A 172 0.06 7.32 15.53
C LEU A 172 1.09 6.30 16.05
N ARG A 173 1.34 5.23 15.28
CA ARG A 173 2.19 4.11 15.71
C ARG A 173 3.65 4.25 15.31
N LYS A 174 3.93 5.05 14.26
CA LYS A 174 5.25 5.17 13.61
C LYS A 174 5.82 3.82 13.17
N SER A 175 4.94 2.90 12.82
CA SER A 175 5.24 1.53 12.40
C SER A 175 4.25 1.12 11.32
N ILE A 176 4.76 0.51 10.25
CA ILE A 176 3.91 0.00 9.16
C ILE A 176 3.28 -1.36 9.47
N SER A 177 3.64 -2.00 10.58
CA SER A 177 3.14 -3.33 10.93
C SER A 177 1.62 -3.40 11.07
N THR A 178 1.04 -2.40 11.72
CA THR A 178 -0.39 -2.31 12.01
C THR A 178 -1.18 -2.04 10.73
N PRO A 179 -0.84 -1.01 9.92
CA PRO A 179 -1.52 -0.83 8.65
C PRO A 179 -1.30 -2.01 7.70
N MET A 180 -0.11 -2.63 7.63
CA MET A 180 0.11 -3.87 6.86
C MET A 180 -0.79 -5.02 7.31
N SER A 181 -0.92 -5.23 8.61
CA SER A 181 -1.73 -6.33 9.16
C SER A 181 -3.22 -6.14 8.86
N LEU A 182 -3.70 -4.90 8.95
CA LEU A 182 -5.07 -4.56 8.60
C LEU A 182 -5.30 -4.66 7.09
N HIS A 183 -4.40 -4.10 6.30
CA HIS A 183 -4.44 -4.17 4.84
C HIS A 183 -4.50 -5.63 4.37
N LEU A 184 -3.59 -6.49 4.85
CA LEU A 184 -3.61 -7.92 4.55
C LEU A 184 -4.94 -8.56 4.92
N SER A 185 -5.45 -8.28 6.12
CA SER A 185 -6.68 -8.91 6.57
C SER A 185 -7.88 -8.50 5.74
N LEU A 186 -7.97 -7.21 5.42
CA LEU A 186 -9.06 -6.67 4.62
C LEU A 186 -9.03 -7.21 3.19
N TYR A 187 -7.84 -7.31 2.60
CA TYR A 187 -7.67 -7.91 1.28
C TYR A 187 -8.04 -9.39 1.25
N LEU A 188 -7.56 -10.18 2.23
CA LEU A 188 -7.83 -11.62 2.28
C LEU A 188 -9.27 -11.97 2.66
N MET A 189 -9.99 -11.06 3.30
CA MET A 189 -11.42 -11.20 3.59
C MET A 189 -12.26 -11.20 2.32
N ASP A 190 -11.82 -10.52 1.24
CA ASP A 190 -12.63 -10.30 0.04
C ASP A 190 -13.13 -11.61 -0.59
N VAL A 191 -12.29 -12.66 -0.59
CA VAL A 191 -12.61 -14.00 -1.11
C VAL A 191 -13.79 -14.66 -0.38
N PHE A 192 -14.07 -14.28 0.86
CA PHE A 192 -15.14 -14.85 1.68
C PHE A 192 -16.43 -14.03 1.66
N ILE A 193 -16.42 -12.82 1.08
CA ILE A 193 -17.58 -11.94 1.05
C ILE A 193 -18.50 -12.35 -0.11
N PRO A 194 -19.78 -12.67 0.14
CA PRO A 194 -20.72 -12.98 -0.93
C PRO A 194 -20.86 -11.82 -1.92
N PRO A 195 -20.89 -12.08 -3.24
CA PRO A 195 -21.15 -11.04 -4.25
C PRO A 195 -22.49 -10.30 -4.06
N ALA A 196 -23.44 -10.91 -3.34
CA ALA A 196 -24.70 -10.28 -2.99
C ALA A 196 -24.56 -9.20 -1.90
N LEU A 197 -23.49 -9.22 -1.10
CA LEU A 197 -23.20 -8.19 -0.09
C LEU A 197 -22.28 -7.07 -0.60
N ALA A 198 -21.69 -7.23 -1.79
CA ALA A 198 -21.94 -6.37 -2.95
C ALA A 198 -22.10 -4.86 -2.69
N PHE A 199 -23.28 -4.51 -2.17
CA PHE A 199 -23.80 -3.15 -2.11
C PHE A 199 -23.53 -2.43 -0.79
N LEU A 200 -23.07 -3.14 0.25
CA LEU A 200 -22.59 -2.50 1.46
C LEU A 200 -21.26 -1.85 1.10
N PRO A 201 -21.10 -0.52 1.25
CA PRO A 201 -19.90 0.18 0.82
C PRO A 201 -18.67 -0.56 1.35
N TYR A 202 -17.85 -1.12 0.44
CA TYR A 202 -16.58 -1.77 0.74
C TYR A 202 -15.52 -0.75 1.21
N THR A 203 -15.95 0.25 1.97
CA THR A 203 -15.21 1.29 2.69
C THR A 203 -14.06 0.76 3.56
N LEU A 204 -13.83 -0.55 3.60
CA LEU A 204 -12.74 -1.20 4.29
C LEU A 204 -11.97 -2.25 3.46
N SER A 205 -12.37 -2.61 2.23
CA SER A 205 -11.64 -3.63 1.44
C SER A 205 -10.80 -2.98 0.35
N PRO A 206 -9.45 -3.08 0.38
CA PRO A 206 -8.66 -2.80 -0.80
C PRO A 206 -8.95 -3.87 -1.87
N VAL A 207 -9.14 -3.44 -3.11
CA VAL A 207 -9.21 -4.31 -4.31
C VAL A 207 -7.81 -4.54 -4.85
#